data_AF-A0A4P5WMC4-F1
#
_entry.id   AF-A0A4P5WMC4-F1
#
_cell.length_a   1.000
_cell.length_b   1.000
_cell.length_c   1.000
_cell.angle_alpha   90.00
_cell.angle_beta   90.00
_cell.angle_gamma   90.00
#
_symmetry.space_group_name_H-M   'P 1'
#
loop_
_entity.id
_entity.type
_entity.pdbx_description
1 polymer ?
#
loop_
_entity_poly.entity_id
_entity_poly.type
_entity_poly.pdbx_seq_one_letter_code
_entity_poly.pdbx_strand_id
1 'polypeptide(L)'
;MAGPIFVDMSQGKLFRVVSAFSLAAGLAAQQGLLQAQVVPEDETRIRWSQSNAASRYRRPSGPEPVTVATKESAAEEQYLSLNEALRRALENSEVIRVLAGVTATSSGRTIYDTAIAVTPIDIAKAKFDPVFQANSTQRRNETPFLDPLTPAIDGLTTAGNDYGVKVTDRNLLGGTAAIGADNRWDSRDIGGFSSRNQPVMSVSYTQPILAGAGRAANEAPIVAARLQQEQSYFQFKDAMQHLVRDVISAYWLLVQARTELWAREIQVEQLEFSFRSLEAKADVGLRNRPAAAQAQASWSNARATLVQARANVLQREAALRNILGLPPEDGQRLVPSTPPTRDRIEFRWKEIVETAQSSRPDLIELNLILAADRQRLVQQANLAKPSLDATAGYRWNGLSGRTLAGESVSAGPGDNTDWTMGVVFTVPLSLRESRARVRNQELLIAKDRANIQQMLHQVEHQLATSLRTIEQNLQQYEAYREARQASAFNVRAQRANIQAQRDTILSELLAITDWANAVAAEAQSLTAYNTELANLELQSGTILETHGVRFMEERFGSIGPRGWCMEENGSYPQSLKPGDNVPRYAEEQRPSEQAFDLKDFPRRGGAAETRVPEIPAGPDLPDPR
;
A
#
# COMPACT_ATOMS: atom_id res chain seq x y z
N MET A 1 36.52 -24.82 36.53
CA MET A 1 35.73 -24.44 37.73
C MET A 1 34.51 -23.65 37.25
N ALA A 2 33.36 -24.32 37.13
CA ALA A 2 32.02 -23.73 37.07
C ALA A 2 31.04 -24.91 37.14
N GLY A 3 30.23 -24.98 38.20
CA GLY A 3 29.37 -26.12 38.51
C GLY A 3 28.04 -26.13 37.73
N PRO A 4 27.36 -27.28 37.65
CA PRO A 4 26.03 -27.35 37.08
C PRO A 4 24.99 -26.95 38.13
N ILE A 5 24.17 -25.95 37.79
CA ILE A 5 22.93 -25.63 38.52
C ILE A 5 21.90 -26.68 38.09
N PHE A 6 21.76 -27.73 38.91
CA PHE A 6 20.62 -28.64 38.86
C PHE A 6 19.38 -27.90 39.36
N VAL A 7 18.42 -27.66 38.46
CA VAL A 7 17.04 -27.39 38.86
C VAL A 7 16.39 -28.75 39.07
N ASP A 8 16.28 -29.14 40.32
CA ASP A 8 15.59 -30.33 40.81
C ASP A 8 14.08 -30.17 40.56
N MET A 9 13.60 -30.64 39.39
CA MET A 9 12.19 -30.84 39.12
C MET A 9 11.89 -32.33 39.20
N SER A 10 11.35 -32.74 40.35
CA SER A 10 11.08 -34.13 40.67
C SER A 10 10.17 -34.81 39.62
N GLN A 11 10.64 -35.95 39.11
CA GLN A 11 9.99 -36.75 38.08
C GLN A 11 8.55 -37.19 38.41
N GLY A 12 8.14 -37.13 39.69
CA GLY A 12 6.80 -37.47 40.14
C GLY A 12 5.71 -36.42 39.81
N LYS A 13 6.07 -35.16 39.55
CA LYS A 13 5.08 -34.10 39.26
C LYS A 13 4.68 -34.04 37.79
N LEU A 14 5.61 -34.26 36.86
CA LEU A 14 5.32 -34.30 35.41
C LEU A 14 4.46 -35.54 35.06
N PHE A 15 4.76 -36.68 35.68
CA PHE A 15 4.01 -37.94 35.50
C PHE A 15 2.55 -37.79 35.98
N ARG A 16 2.30 -37.04 37.06
CA ARG A 16 0.95 -36.76 37.58
C ARG A 16 0.15 -35.78 36.72
N VAL A 17 0.81 -34.81 36.07
CA VAL A 17 0.13 -33.88 35.16
C VAL A 17 -0.25 -34.57 33.85
N VAL A 18 0.65 -35.38 33.28
CA VAL A 18 0.37 -36.13 32.04
C VAL A 18 -0.68 -37.22 32.26
N SER A 19 -0.65 -37.93 33.40
CA SER A 19 -1.67 -38.94 33.73
C SER A 19 -3.04 -38.33 34.13
N ALA A 20 -3.06 -37.14 34.77
CA ALA A 20 -4.31 -36.44 35.07
C ALA A 20 -5.00 -35.91 33.81
N PHE A 21 -4.24 -35.46 32.80
CA PHE A 21 -4.81 -35.02 31.52
C PHE A 21 -5.23 -36.18 30.61
N SER A 22 -4.55 -37.33 30.63
CA SER A 22 -5.01 -38.53 29.92
C SER A 22 -6.30 -39.12 30.51
N LEU A 23 -6.48 -39.03 31.83
CA LEU A 23 -7.74 -39.41 32.50
C LEU A 23 -8.87 -38.42 32.19
N ALA A 24 -8.59 -37.12 32.10
CA ALA A 24 -9.58 -36.11 31.71
C ALA A 24 -10.04 -36.27 30.24
N ALA A 25 -9.12 -36.62 29.33
CA ALA A 25 -9.46 -36.92 27.94
C ALA A 25 -10.24 -38.24 27.79
N GLY A 26 -9.91 -39.25 28.62
CA GLY A 26 -10.65 -40.53 28.68
C GLY A 26 -12.08 -40.38 29.22
N LEU A 27 -12.29 -39.48 30.20
CA LEU A 27 -13.62 -39.16 30.76
C LEU A 27 -14.47 -38.29 29.83
N ALA A 28 -13.86 -37.33 29.11
CA ALA A 28 -14.55 -36.53 28.09
C ALA A 28 -15.02 -37.37 26.89
N ALA A 29 -14.30 -38.47 26.57
CA ALA A 29 -14.71 -39.40 25.52
C ALA A 29 -15.88 -40.33 25.92
N GLN A 30 -16.15 -40.50 27.22
CA GLN A 30 -17.28 -41.31 27.73
C GLN A 30 -18.57 -40.50 27.91
N GLN A 31 -18.51 -39.17 27.95
CA GLN A 31 -19.66 -38.29 28.09
C GLN A 31 -19.64 -37.20 27.00
N GLY A 32 -19.99 -37.57 25.78
CA GLY A 32 -20.06 -36.59 24.69
C GLY A 32 -20.80 -37.16 23.50
N LEU A 33 -22.05 -36.74 23.33
CA LEU A 33 -22.84 -36.89 22.12
C LEU A 33 -22.00 -36.62 20.87
N LEU A 34 -21.62 -37.67 20.15
CA LEU A 34 -21.06 -37.57 18.81
C LEU A 34 -22.22 -37.24 17.85
N GLN A 35 -22.63 -35.97 17.81
CA GLN A 35 -23.13 -35.43 16.56
C GLN A 35 -21.91 -35.25 15.67
N ALA A 36 -21.73 -36.18 14.73
CA ALA A 36 -20.88 -35.94 13.58
C ALA A 36 -21.40 -34.67 12.89
N GLN A 37 -20.74 -33.53 13.12
CA GLN A 37 -20.87 -32.38 12.23
C GLN A 37 -20.20 -32.81 10.93
N VAL A 38 -21.00 -33.43 10.05
CA VAL A 38 -20.77 -33.35 8.61
C VAL A 38 -20.55 -31.88 8.35
N VAL A 39 -19.34 -31.49 7.95
CA VAL A 39 -19.12 -30.16 7.37
C VAL A 39 -20.06 -30.12 6.17
N PRO A 40 -21.17 -29.36 6.23
CA PRO A 40 -22.11 -29.34 5.12
C PRO A 40 -21.36 -28.90 3.87
N GLU A 41 -21.79 -29.37 2.69
CA GLU A 41 -21.29 -28.88 1.40
C GLU A 41 -21.12 -27.37 1.48
N ASP A 42 -19.94 -26.86 1.09
CA ASP A 42 -19.60 -25.44 1.06
C ASP A 42 -20.86 -24.66 0.70
N GLU A 43 -21.40 -23.92 1.67
CA GLU A 43 -22.69 -23.27 1.50
C GLU A 43 -22.59 -22.42 0.23
N THR A 44 -23.29 -22.85 -0.83
CA THR A 44 -23.32 -22.16 -2.14
C THR A 44 -23.92 -20.75 -2.06
N ARG A 45 -24.22 -20.30 -0.84
CA ARG A 45 -24.69 -18.97 -0.48
C ARG A 45 -24.02 -18.57 0.82
N ILE A 46 -23.22 -17.52 0.77
CA ILE A 46 -22.70 -16.83 1.95
C ILE A 46 -23.91 -16.41 2.80
N ARG A 47 -24.14 -17.09 3.93
CA ARG A 47 -25.14 -16.68 4.92
C ARG A 47 -24.61 -15.46 5.68
N TRP A 48 -24.95 -14.28 5.20
CA TRP A 48 -24.84 -13.08 6.02
C TRP A 48 -25.75 -13.25 7.24
N SER A 49 -25.20 -13.23 8.46
CA SER A 49 -26.02 -13.04 9.66
C SER A 49 -26.89 -11.82 9.44
N GLN A 50 -28.20 -11.87 9.74
CA GLN A 50 -29.07 -10.70 9.66
C GLN A 50 -28.59 -9.54 10.56
N SER A 51 -27.79 -9.82 11.61
CA SER A 51 -27.14 -8.80 12.44
C SER A 51 -25.90 -8.13 11.77
N ASN A 52 -25.48 -8.66 10.63
CA ASN A 52 -24.42 -8.15 9.75
C ASN A 52 -24.95 -7.84 8.33
N ALA A 53 -26.28 -7.76 8.15
CA ALA A 53 -26.88 -7.40 6.87
C ALA A 53 -26.51 -5.95 6.51
N ALA A 54 -25.69 -5.79 5.47
CA ALA A 54 -25.37 -4.55 4.76
C ALA A 54 -24.85 -3.36 5.60
N SER A 55 -23.53 -3.16 5.56
CA SER A 55 -22.81 -1.92 5.92
C SER A 55 -23.18 -1.26 7.26
N ARG A 56 -22.48 -1.63 8.34
CA ARG A 56 -22.43 -0.79 9.56
C ARG A 56 -21.80 0.59 9.30
N TYR A 57 -21.10 0.76 8.19
CA TYR A 57 -20.52 2.02 7.74
C TYR A 57 -21.54 2.83 6.93
N ARG A 58 -22.51 3.43 7.61
CA ARG A 58 -23.40 4.43 7.00
C ARG A 58 -22.88 5.81 7.37
N ARG A 59 -22.41 6.60 6.40
CA ARG A 59 -22.15 8.04 6.66
C ARG A 59 -23.51 8.75 6.80
N PRO A 60 -23.67 9.66 7.78
CA PRO A 60 -24.84 10.52 7.83
C PRO A 60 -24.91 11.33 6.53
N SER A 61 -26.14 11.57 6.04
CA SER A 61 -26.36 12.45 4.89
C SER A 61 -25.96 13.87 5.30
N GLY A 62 -24.94 14.43 4.65
CA GLY A 62 -24.57 15.83 4.80
C GLY A 62 -25.62 16.78 4.22
N PRO A 63 -25.39 18.11 4.29
CA PRO A 63 -26.22 19.08 3.60
C PRO A 63 -26.27 18.82 2.09
N GLU A 64 -27.31 19.35 1.43
CA GLU A 64 -27.46 19.22 -0.03
C GLU A 64 -26.27 19.84 -0.78
N PRO A 65 -25.83 19.22 -1.89
CA PRO A 65 -24.72 19.72 -2.69
C PRO A 65 -25.00 21.13 -3.23
N VAL A 66 -24.01 22.02 -3.13
CA VAL A 66 -24.10 23.34 -3.76
C VAL A 66 -24.05 23.17 -5.27
N THR A 67 -24.98 23.81 -5.98
CA THR A 67 -25.02 23.80 -7.45
C THR A 67 -24.87 25.23 -7.98
N VAL A 68 -24.53 25.37 -9.27
CA VAL A 68 -24.43 26.67 -9.93
C VAL A 68 -25.75 27.45 -9.91
N ALA A 69 -26.90 26.76 -9.74
CA ALA A 69 -28.22 27.38 -9.64
C ALA A 69 -28.56 27.86 -8.23
N THR A 70 -27.92 27.32 -7.19
CA THR A 70 -28.11 27.72 -5.81
C THR A 70 -27.47 29.10 -5.61
N LYS A 71 -28.23 30.12 -5.18
CA LYS A 71 -27.68 31.47 -4.96
C LYS A 71 -26.61 31.44 -3.86
N GLU A 72 -25.44 31.97 -4.20
CA GLU A 72 -24.11 31.97 -3.55
C GLU A 72 -23.98 32.39 -2.06
N SER A 73 -25.02 32.57 -1.23
CA SER A 73 -24.91 33.53 -0.11
C SER A 73 -24.81 33.02 1.35
N ALA A 74 -24.32 31.82 1.69
CA ALA A 74 -24.23 31.46 3.12
C ALA A 74 -23.13 30.48 3.57
N ALA A 75 -22.26 29.98 2.69
CA ALA A 75 -21.16 29.12 3.13
C ALA A 75 -20.00 29.98 3.66
N GLU A 76 -19.56 29.74 4.89
CA GLU A 76 -18.43 30.44 5.50
C GLU A 76 -17.13 30.10 4.74
N GLU A 77 -16.35 31.10 4.34
CA GLU A 77 -15.08 30.88 3.63
C GLU A 77 -14.00 30.39 4.61
N GLN A 78 -13.53 29.16 4.41
CA GLN A 78 -12.43 28.57 5.16
C GLN A 78 -11.14 28.68 4.34
N TYR A 79 -10.20 29.49 4.82
CA TYR A 79 -8.85 29.54 4.26
C TYR A 79 -8.10 28.23 4.55
N LEU A 80 -7.50 27.66 3.52
CA LEU A 80 -6.77 26.40 3.59
C LEU A 80 -5.37 26.59 3.00
N SER A 81 -4.34 26.50 3.84
CA SER A 81 -2.95 26.48 3.37
C SER A 81 -2.60 25.10 2.78
N LEU A 82 -1.57 25.04 1.93
CA LEU A 82 -1.11 23.76 1.38
C LEU A 82 -0.57 22.82 2.47
N ASN A 83 0.08 23.35 3.52
CA ASN A 83 0.50 22.56 4.68
C ASN A 83 -0.71 21.93 5.39
N GLU A 84 -1.77 22.71 5.58
CA GLU A 84 -2.98 22.24 6.25
C GLU A 84 -3.73 21.22 5.39
N ALA A 85 -3.78 21.41 4.07
CA ALA A 85 -4.33 20.43 3.15
C ALA A 85 -3.58 19.09 3.25
N LEU A 86 -2.25 19.11 3.21
CA LEU A 86 -1.43 17.89 3.38
C LEU A 86 -1.66 17.23 4.74
N ARG A 87 -1.71 18.02 5.82
CA ARG A 87 -1.98 17.51 7.17
C ARG A 87 -3.35 16.84 7.27
N ARG A 88 -4.41 17.51 6.82
CA ARG A 88 -5.78 16.98 6.83
C ARG A 88 -5.89 15.71 5.98
N ALA A 89 -5.21 15.65 4.82
CA ALA A 89 -5.18 14.46 3.99
C ALA A 89 -4.57 13.27 4.73
N LEU A 90 -3.42 13.47 5.38
CA LEU A 90 -2.72 12.43 6.14
C LEU A 90 -3.53 11.98 7.37
N GLU A 91 -4.13 12.92 8.12
CA GLU A 91 -4.95 12.61 9.31
C GLU A 91 -6.20 11.80 8.96
N ASN A 92 -6.83 12.07 7.81
CA ASN A 92 -8.07 11.41 7.37
C ASN A 92 -7.83 10.21 6.43
N SER A 93 -6.58 9.75 6.28
CA SER A 93 -6.20 8.69 5.34
C SER A 93 -5.87 7.38 6.07
N GLU A 94 -6.89 6.66 6.54
CA GLU A 94 -6.73 5.24 6.90
C GLU A 94 -6.46 4.37 5.65
N VAL A 95 -7.12 4.72 4.55
CA VAL A 95 -6.93 4.16 3.21
C VAL A 95 -6.40 5.26 2.31
N ILE A 96 -5.25 5.00 1.67
CA ILE A 96 -4.60 5.99 0.83
C ILE A 96 -5.46 6.24 -0.41
N ARG A 97 -5.75 7.51 -0.66
CA ARG A 97 -6.52 7.98 -1.82
C ARG A 97 -5.57 8.51 -2.90
N VAL A 98 -5.97 8.34 -4.15
CA VAL A 98 -5.25 8.82 -5.33
C VAL A 98 -6.23 9.58 -6.21
N LEU A 99 -5.79 10.67 -6.83
CA LEU A 99 -6.61 11.49 -7.71
C LEU A 99 -6.68 10.87 -9.12
N ALA A 100 -7.86 10.41 -9.52
CA ALA A 100 -8.13 9.87 -10.84
C ALA A 100 -8.96 10.89 -11.65
N GLY A 101 -8.27 11.86 -12.27
CA GLY A 101 -8.90 12.93 -13.03
C GLY A 101 -9.59 13.95 -12.14
N VAL A 102 -10.89 13.77 -11.85
CA VAL A 102 -11.68 14.72 -11.04
C VAL A 102 -12.38 14.07 -9.84
N THR A 103 -12.05 12.81 -9.56
CA THR A 103 -12.51 12.10 -8.36
C THR A 103 -11.32 11.44 -7.68
N ALA A 104 -11.33 11.39 -6.36
CA ALA A 104 -10.36 10.59 -5.63
C ALA A 104 -10.88 9.15 -5.48
N THR A 105 -10.01 8.19 -5.76
CA THR A 105 -10.28 6.75 -5.63
C THR A 105 -9.34 6.14 -4.61
N SER A 106 -9.72 4.99 -4.05
CA SER A 106 -8.82 4.22 -3.19
C SER A 106 -7.67 3.66 -4.01
N SER A 107 -6.43 3.82 -3.53
CA SER A 107 -5.27 3.10 -4.05
C SER A 107 -5.30 1.60 -3.72
N GLY A 108 -6.16 1.19 -2.78
CA GLY A 108 -6.16 -0.14 -2.19
C GLY A 108 -5.11 -0.34 -1.09
N ARG A 109 -4.25 0.66 -0.83
CA ARG A 109 -3.22 0.60 0.23
C ARG A 109 -3.70 1.20 1.53
N THR A 110 -3.31 0.58 2.64
CA THR A 110 -3.71 0.99 3.99
C THR A 110 -2.54 1.00 4.96
N ILE A 111 -2.70 1.70 6.08
CA ILE A 111 -1.74 1.68 7.20
C ILE A 111 -1.56 0.28 7.81
N TYR A 112 -2.49 -0.66 7.53
CA TYR A 112 -2.46 -2.02 8.07
C TYR A 112 -1.67 -2.99 7.21
N ASP A 113 -1.38 -2.66 5.94
CA ASP A 113 -0.74 -3.59 4.99
C ASP A 113 0.66 -4.01 5.46
N THR A 114 1.39 -3.10 6.09
CA THR A 114 2.72 -3.35 6.66
C THR A 114 2.63 -4.29 7.88
N ALA A 115 1.67 -4.04 8.78
CA ALA A 115 1.43 -4.88 9.95
C ALA A 115 0.96 -6.29 9.56
N ILE A 116 0.08 -6.41 8.55
CA ILE A 116 -0.34 -7.71 7.99
C ILE A 116 0.88 -8.45 7.43
N ALA A 117 1.77 -7.76 6.73
CA ALA A 117 2.98 -8.35 6.13
C ALA A 117 4.02 -8.82 7.16
N VAL A 118 3.88 -8.49 8.45
CA VAL A 118 4.69 -9.10 9.53
C VAL A 118 4.25 -10.54 9.80
N THR A 119 2.96 -10.86 9.68
CA THR A 119 2.42 -12.18 10.06
C THR A 119 3.02 -13.37 9.31
N PRO A 120 3.37 -13.30 8.00
CA PRO A 120 4.08 -14.39 7.31
C PRO A 120 5.46 -14.69 7.88
N ILE A 121 6.13 -13.73 8.53
CA ILE A 121 7.41 -13.95 9.21
C ILE A 121 7.22 -14.92 10.37
N ASP A 122 6.18 -14.72 11.16
CA ASP A 122 5.87 -15.58 12.30
C ASP A 122 5.37 -16.95 11.85
N ILE A 123 4.59 -17.02 10.76
CA ILE A 123 4.25 -18.31 10.11
C ILE A 123 5.52 -19.03 9.62
N ALA A 124 6.49 -18.31 9.08
CA ALA A 124 7.76 -18.89 8.63
C ALA A 124 8.61 -19.41 9.81
N LYS A 125 8.61 -18.69 10.95
CA LYS A 125 9.26 -19.13 12.20
C LYS A 125 8.54 -20.31 12.86
N ALA A 126 7.20 -20.35 12.80
CA ALA A 126 6.39 -21.39 13.44
C ALA A 126 6.68 -22.81 12.93
N LYS A 127 7.37 -22.95 11.78
CA LYS A 127 7.92 -24.23 11.31
C LYS A 127 8.94 -24.86 12.25
N PHE A 128 9.52 -24.06 13.16
CA PHE A 128 10.47 -24.46 14.19
C PHE A 128 9.84 -24.50 15.58
N ASP A 129 8.52 -24.29 15.70
CA ASP A 129 7.82 -24.40 16.98
C ASP A 129 7.58 -25.88 17.32
N PRO A 130 7.65 -26.25 18.61
CA PRO A 130 7.37 -27.61 19.03
C PRO A 130 5.88 -27.94 18.82
N VAL A 131 5.63 -29.07 18.15
CA VAL A 131 4.27 -29.56 17.86
C VAL A 131 3.90 -30.65 18.85
N PHE A 132 2.83 -30.44 19.61
CA PHE A 132 2.19 -31.45 20.44
C PHE A 132 1.05 -32.12 19.67
N GLN A 133 1.07 -33.44 19.60
CA GLN A 133 0.04 -34.28 18.99
C GLN A 133 -0.50 -35.25 20.03
N ALA A 134 -1.82 -35.38 20.11
CA ALA A 134 -2.48 -36.42 20.88
C ALA A 134 -3.55 -37.09 20.00
N ASN A 135 -3.57 -38.41 20.00
CA ASN A 135 -4.49 -39.20 19.19
C ASN A 135 -5.10 -40.33 20.03
N SER A 136 -6.36 -40.65 19.76
CA SER A 136 -7.03 -41.86 20.22
C SER A 136 -7.72 -42.50 19.02
N THR A 137 -7.45 -43.77 18.78
CA THR A 137 -8.03 -44.51 17.66
C THR A 137 -8.65 -45.79 18.19
N GLN A 138 -9.99 -45.81 18.19
CA GLN A 138 -10.75 -47.02 18.51
C GLN A 138 -10.82 -47.91 17.29
N ARG A 139 -10.59 -49.20 17.50
CA ARG A 139 -10.60 -50.21 16.44
C ARG A 139 -11.47 -51.37 16.87
N ARG A 140 -12.20 -51.92 15.91
CA ARG A 140 -12.82 -53.25 16.00
C ARG A 140 -12.44 -54.00 14.74
N ASN A 141 -11.57 -54.99 14.89
CA ASN A 141 -11.10 -55.83 13.81
C ASN A 141 -11.77 -57.20 13.98
N GLU A 142 -12.38 -57.70 12.91
CA GLU A 142 -12.99 -59.03 12.87
C GLU A 142 -12.29 -59.82 11.78
N THR A 143 -11.41 -60.73 12.18
CA THR A 143 -10.61 -61.54 11.27
C THR A 143 -11.18 -62.95 11.22
N PRO A 144 -11.68 -63.41 10.07
CA PRO A 144 -12.12 -64.79 9.94
C PRO A 144 -10.92 -65.74 10.03
N PHE A 145 -11.10 -66.88 10.69
CA PHE A 145 -10.13 -67.97 10.69
C PHE A 145 -10.84 -69.31 10.48
N LEU A 146 -10.12 -70.29 9.93
CA LEU A 146 -10.63 -71.65 9.79
C LEU A 146 -10.45 -72.36 11.13
N ASP A 147 -11.53 -72.86 11.71
CA ASP A 147 -11.46 -73.66 12.93
C ASP A 147 -10.66 -74.95 12.65
N PRO A 148 -9.55 -75.23 13.37
CA PRO A 148 -8.77 -76.44 13.15
C PRO A 148 -9.50 -77.74 13.51
N LEU A 149 -10.65 -77.66 14.19
CA LEU A 149 -11.46 -78.80 14.63
C LEU A 149 -12.78 -78.96 13.87
N THR A 150 -13.22 -77.96 13.09
CA THR A 150 -14.46 -78.01 12.30
C THR A 150 -14.28 -77.34 10.93
N PRO A 151 -15.02 -77.73 9.87
CA PRO A 151 -14.94 -77.05 8.57
C PRO A 151 -15.62 -75.66 8.56
N ALA A 152 -15.88 -75.08 9.73
CA ALA A 152 -16.50 -73.77 9.86
C ALA A 152 -15.44 -72.65 9.81
N ILE A 153 -15.83 -71.53 9.22
CA ILE A 153 -15.07 -70.28 9.32
C ILE A 153 -15.67 -69.52 10.51
N ASP A 154 -14.87 -69.30 11.55
CA ASP A 154 -15.27 -68.52 12.71
C ASP A 154 -14.64 -67.11 12.68
N GLY A 155 -15.25 -66.17 13.38
CA GLY A 155 -14.86 -64.77 13.40
C GLY A 155 -14.14 -64.40 14.69
N LEU A 156 -12.83 -64.11 14.60
CA LEU A 156 -12.11 -63.57 15.74
C LEU A 156 -12.31 -62.05 15.83
N THR A 157 -13.06 -61.59 16.83
CA THR A 157 -13.25 -60.15 17.09
C THR A 157 -12.23 -59.65 18.10
N THR A 158 -11.36 -58.72 17.65
CA THR A 158 -10.47 -57.92 18.51
C THR A 158 -10.95 -56.47 18.52
N ALA A 159 -11.38 -55.98 19.67
CA ALA A 159 -11.57 -54.54 19.87
C ALA A 159 -10.34 -53.96 20.58
N GLY A 160 -10.06 -52.67 20.35
CA GLY A 160 -8.91 -52.03 20.95
C GLY A 160 -9.00 -50.52 20.89
N ASN A 161 -8.14 -49.88 21.67
CA ASN A 161 -7.95 -48.43 21.63
C ASN A 161 -6.46 -48.12 21.67
N ASP A 162 -6.01 -47.39 20.65
CA ASP A 162 -4.64 -46.93 20.53
C ASP A 162 -4.61 -45.46 20.97
N TYR A 163 -3.86 -45.15 22.02
CA TYR A 163 -3.65 -43.79 22.49
C TYR A 163 -2.22 -43.39 22.22
N GLY A 164 -1.98 -42.17 21.76
CA GLY A 164 -0.64 -41.65 21.52
C GLY A 164 -0.55 -40.19 21.91
N VAL A 165 0.61 -39.81 22.44
CA VAL A 165 0.99 -38.43 22.70
C VAL A 165 2.41 -38.24 22.20
N LYS A 166 2.66 -37.20 21.40
CA LYS A 166 3.98 -36.94 20.80
C LYS A 166 4.28 -35.45 20.79
N VAL A 167 5.49 -35.09 21.18
CA VAL A 167 6.06 -33.74 20.98
C VAL A 167 7.17 -33.85 19.94
N THR A 168 7.13 -33.01 18.91
CA THR A 168 8.16 -32.94 17.87
C THR A 168 8.69 -31.52 17.77
N ASP A 169 10.01 -31.35 17.72
CA ASP A 169 10.68 -30.06 17.59
C ASP A 169 11.68 -30.09 16.41
N ARG A 170 11.77 -28.99 15.66
CA ARG A 170 12.65 -28.87 14.48
C ARG A 170 13.65 -27.75 14.71
N ASN A 171 14.93 -28.04 14.53
CA ASN A 171 16.00 -27.04 14.63
C ASN A 171 16.30 -26.34 13.29
N LEU A 172 17.05 -25.23 13.36
CA LEU A 172 17.47 -24.45 12.18
C LEU A 172 18.47 -25.19 11.27
N LEU A 173 19.08 -26.27 11.73
CA LEU A 173 19.95 -27.10 10.89
C LEU A 173 19.16 -28.11 10.05
N GLY A 174 17.84 -28.21 10.27
CA GLY A 174 16.92 -29.11 9.58
C GLY A 174 16.62 -30.40 10.35
N GLY A 175 17.28 -30.63 11.48
CA GLY A 175 17.09 -31.81 12.32
C GLY A 175 15.78 -31.76 13.10
N THR A 176 15.14 -32.91 13.28
CA THR A 176 13.89 -33.08 14.02
C THR A 176 14.08 -34.01 15.20
N ALA A 177 13.78 -33.54 16.41
CA ALA A 177 13.73 -34.33 17.62
C ALA A 177 12.27 -34.65 17.96
N ALA A 178 11.98 -35.87 18.40
CA ALA A 178 10.65 -36.24 18.83
C ALA A 178 10.69 -37.10 20.10
N ILE A 179 9.72 -36.86 20.98
CA ILE A 179 9.46 -37.68 22.17
C ILE A 179 8.00 -38.10 22.11
N GLY A 180 7.74 -39.40 22.19
CA GLY A 180 6.41 -39.97 22.10
C GLY A 180 6.12 -40.97 23.23
N ALA A 181 4.86 -41.04 23.62
CA ALA A 181 4.32 -42.07 24.49
C ALA A 181 3.03 -42.61 23.87
N ASP A 182 3.02 -43.89 23.55
CA ASP A 182 1.91 -44.58 22.92
C ASP A 182 1.45 -45.72 23.84
N ASN A 183 0.16 -46.02 23.90
CA ASN A 183 -0.34 -47.23 24.53
C ASN A 183 -1.39 -47.86 23.64
N ARG A 184 -1.12 -49.10 23.23
CA ARG A 184 -2.08 -49.94 22.52
C ARG A 184 -2.79 -50.86 23.50
N TRP A 185 -4.09 -50.66 23.67
CA TRP A 185 -4.95 -51.57 24.41
C TRP A 185 -5.74 -52.45 23.44
N ASP A 186 -5.73 -53.76 23.68
CA ASP A 186 -6.53 -54.75 22.94
C ASP A 186 -7.36 -55.59 23.94
N SER A 187 -8.64 -55.79 23.62
CA SER A 187 -9.67 -56.35 24.50
C SER A 187 -9.75 -57.88 24.49
N ARG A 188 -9.07 -58.55 23.55
CA ARG A 188 -8.94 -60.00 23.44
C ARG A 188 -7.95 -60.38 22.33
N ASP A 189 -7.28 -61.52 22.49
CA ASP A 189 -6.76 -62.37 21.42
C ASP A 189 -5.48 -61.95 20.65
N ILE A 190 -4.43 -61.59 21.38
CA ILE A 190 -3.06 -61.63 20.80
C ILE A 190 -2.04 -62.11 21.83
N GLY A 191 -1.46 -63.30 21.61
CA GLY A 191 -0.28 -63.80 22.35
C GLY A 191 -0.56 -64.32 23.76
N GLY A 192 -1.73 -64.94 24.01
CA GLY A 192 -2.06 -65.57 25.29
C GLY A 192 -2.64 -64.64 26.37
N PHE A 193 -3.02 -63.42 26.01
CA PHE A 193 -3.65 -62.43 26.89
C PHE A 193 -5.18 -62.34 26.65
N SER A 194 -5.95 -62.32 27.73
CA SER A 194 -7.38 -61.96 27.74
C SER A 194 -7.61 -60.45 27.68
N SER A 195 -6.65 -59.64 28.12
CA SER A 195 -6.54 -58.21 27.78
C SER A 195 -5.08 -57.79 27.78
N ARG A 196 -4.70 -56.87 26.90
CA ARG A 196 -3.30 -56.47 26.71
C ARG A 196 -3.17 -54.96 26.57
N ASN A 197 -2.21 -54.38 27.27
CA ASN A 197 -1.69 -53.02 27.12
C ASN A 197 -0.24 -53.09 26.66
N GLN A 198 0.13 -52.23 25.74
CA GLN A 198 1.50 -52.08 25.26
C GLN A 198 1.92 -50.63 25.32
N PRO A 199 2.26 -50.13 26.52
CA PRO A 199 2.82 -48.79 26.65
C PRO A 199 4.21 -48.76 26.04
N VAL A 200 4.48 -47.72 25.27
CA VAL A 200 5.70 -47.51 24.52
C VAL A 200 6.10 -46.07 24.77
N MET A 201 7.32 -45.85 25.24
CA MET A 201 7.93 -44.53 25.20
C MET A 201 9.01 -44.55 24.12
N SER A 202 9.10 -43.50 23.31
CA SER A 202 10.10 -43.36 22.27
C SER A 202 10.74 -41.98 22.27
N VAL A 203 12.03 -41.95 22.00
CA VAL A 203 12.79 -40.74 21.69
C VAL A 203 13.44 -40.97 20.33
N SER A 204 13.29 -40.03 19.41
CA SER A 204 13.96 -40.09 18.11
C SER A 204 14.56 -38.76 17.70
N TYR A 205 15.62 -38.85 16.91
CA TYR A 205 16.29 -37.71 16.30
C TYR A 205 16.63 -38.04 14.85
N THR A 206 16.22 -37.17 13.93
CA THR A 206 16.52 -37.29 12.50
C THR A 206 17.25 -36.03 12.05
N GLN A 207 18.47 -36.17 11.53
CA GLN A 207 19.27 -35.07 11.01
C GLN A 207 19.47 -35.23 9.50
N PRO A 208 18.92 -34.31 8.67
CA PRO A 208 19.31 -34.24 7.27
C PRO A 208 20.77 -33.77 7.18
N ILE A 209 21.56 -34.44 6.35
CA ILE A 209 22.98 -34.16 6.11
C ILE A 209 23.18 -33.40 4.79
N LEU A 210 22.36 -33.71 3.77
CA LEU A 210 22.44 -33.10 2.44
C LEU A 210 21.23 -32.20 2.15
N ALA A 211 20.19 -32.72 1.48
CA ALA A 211 18.97 -31.98 1.23
C ALA A 211 18.23 -31.68 2.54
N GLY A 212 17.81 -30.43 2.73
CA GLY A 212 17.18 -29.95 3.97
C GLY A 212 18.17 -29.60 5.08
N ALA A 213 19.47 -29.86 4.89
CA ALA A 213 20.51 -29.56 5.86
C ALA A 213 20.99 -28.10 5.76
N GLY A 214 21.38 -27.56 6.91
CA GLY A 214 22.10 -26.30 6.99
C GLY A 214 21.21 -25.08 7.24
N ARG A 215 21.79 -24.12 7.94
CA ARG A 215 21.08 -22.95 8.46
C ARG A 215 20.53 -22.05 7.35
N ALA A 216 21.33 -21.75 6.34
CA ALA A 216 20.95 -20.85 5.25
C ALA A 216 19.71 -21.32 4.48
N ALA A 217 19.56 -22.63 4.22
CA ALA A 217 18.41 -23.17 3.49
C ALA A 217 17.12 -23.17 4.33
N ASN A 218 17.24 -23.39 5.65
CA ASN A 218 16.12 -23.38 6.58
C ASN A 218 15.70 -21.96 6.99
N GLU A 219 16.64 -21.00 7.04
CA GLU A 219 16.35 -19.58 7.28
C GLU A 219 15.88 -18.83 6.04
N ALA A 220 16.21 -19.28 4.83
CA ALA A 220 15.85 -18.61 3.58
C ALA A 220 14.35 -18.22 3.48
N PRO A 221 13.37 -19.05 3.87
CA PRO A 221 11.96 -18.64 3.92
C PRO A 221 11.65 -17.52 4.92
N ILE A 222 12.34 -17.49 6.08
CA ILE A 222 12.18 -16.41 7.07
C ILE A 222 12.75 -15.11 6.49
N VAL A 223 13.92 -15.17 5.88
CA VAL A 223 14.55 -14.00 5.25
C VAL A 223 13.71 -13.50 4.08
N ALA A 224 13.17 -14.40 3.25
CA ALA A 224 12.26 -14.03 2.16
C ALA A 224 10.98 -13.36 2.69
N ALA A 225 10.39 -13.86 3.79
CA ALA A 225 9.24 -13.23 4.42
C ALA A 225 9.54 -11.82 4.96
N ARG A 226 10.74 -11.61 5.52
CA ARG A 226 11.21 -10.27 5.94
C ARG A 226 11.35 -9.31 4.76
N LEU A 227 11.98 -9.74 3.68
CA LEU A 227 12.11 -8.94 2.45
C LEU A 227 10.74 -8.60 1.84
N GLN A 228 9.76 -9.51 1.95
CA GLN A 228 8.38 -9.25 1.53
C GLN A 228 7.67 -8.23 2.43
N GLN A 229 7.95 -8.22 3.74
CA GLN A 229 7.47 -7.19 4.66
C GLN A 229 8.07 -5.81 4.32
N GLU A 230 9.36 -5.75 4.01
CA GLU A 230 10.02 -4.53 3.52
C GLU A 230 9.43 -4.05 2.20
N GLN A 231 9.14 -4.97 1.27
CA GLN A 231 8.43 -4.64 0.04
C GLN A 231 7.06 -3.99 0.35
N SER A 232 6.27 -4.55 1.27
CA SER A 232 4.98 -3.98 1.68
C SER A 232 5.14 -2.54 2.22
N TYR A 233 6.21 -2.29 2.98
CA TYR A 233 6.54 -0.94 3.46
C TYR A 233 6.85 0.03 2.32
N PHE A 234 7.69 -0.34 1.35
CA PHE A 234 7.99 0.56 0.23
C PHE A 234 6.78 0.77 -0.71
N GLN A 235 5.91 -0.23 -0.87
CA GLN A 235 4.64 -0.06 -1.58
C GLN A 235 3.70 0.93 -0.87
N PHE A 236 3.67 0.90 0.47
CA PHE A 236 2.93 1.88 1.25
C PHE A 236 3.55 3.29 1.15
N LYS A 237 4.89 3.39 1.20
CA LYS A 237 5.63 4.64 0.99
C LYS A 237 5.34 5.23 -0.39
N ASP A 238 5.34 4.42 -1.44
CA ASP A 238 5.00 4.83 -2.82
C ASP A 238 3.58 5.40 -2.91
N ALA A 239 2.60 4.68 -2.36
CA ALA A 239 1.23 5.16 -2.31
C ALA A 239 1.11 6.49 -1.54
N MET A 240 1.90 6.68 -0.47
CA MET A 240 1.95 7.95 0.25
C MET A 240 2.55 9.10 -0.56
N GLN A 241 3.62 8.83 -1.32
CA GLN A 241 4.19 9.80 -2.25
C GLN A 241 3.14 10.26 -3.27
N HIS A 242 2.38 9.31 -3.81
CA HIS A 242 1.27 9.63 -4.71
C HIS A 242 0.16 10.46 -4.06
N LEU A 243 -0.26 10.16 -2.82
CA LEU A 243 -1.25 10.99 -2.11
C LEU A 243 -0.75 12.43 -1.94
N VAL A 244 0.49 12.63 -1.50
CA VAL A 244 1.06 13.97 -1.31
C VAL A 244 1.07 14.74 -2.63
N ARG A 245 1.57 14.13 -3.71
CA ARG A 245 1.56 14.73 -5.06
C ARG A 245 0.13 15.09 -5.49
N ASP A 246 -0.81 14.17 -5.31
CA ASP A 246 -2.19 14.33 -5.75
C ASP A 246 -2.94 15.42 -4.97
N VAL A 247 -2.68 15.56 -3.67
CA VAL A 247 -3.21 16.67 -2.86
C VAL A 247 -2.66 18.00 -3.37
N ILE A 248 -1.34 18.08 -3.65
CA ILE A 248 -0.72 19.27 -4.24
C ILE A 248 -1.35 19.61 -5.60
N SER A 249 -1.56 18.61 -6.46
CA SER A 249 -2.20 18.80 -7.76
C SER A 249 -3.65 19.27 -7.63
N ALA A 250 -4.46 18.64 -6.78
CA ALA A 250 -5.84 19.05 -6.52
C ALA A 250 -5.92 20.48 -5.96
N TYR A 251 -4.99 20.85 -5.08
CA TYR A 251 -4.87 22.19 -4.53
C TYR A 251 -4.61 23.24 -5.62
N TRP A 252 -3.60 23.02 -6.46
CA TRP A 252 -3.26 23.95 -7.54
C TRP A 252 -4.32 24.02 -8.65
N LEU A 253 -5.02 22.91 -8.94
CA LEU A 253 -6.15 22.91 -9.87
C LEU A 253 -7.33 23.74 -9.33
N LEU A 254 -7.56 23.77 -8.01
CA LEU A 254 -8.56 24.65 -7.41
C LEU A 254 -8.14 26.12 -7.52
N VAL A 255 -6.87 26.44 -7.25
CA VAL A 255 -6.32 27.80 -7.43
C VAL A 255 -6.50 28.30 -8.87
N GLN A 256 -6.20 27.44 -9.86
CA GLN A 256 -6.41 27.74 -11.27
C GLN A 256 -7.89 28.04 -11.57
N ALA A 257 -8.80 27.15 -11.16
CA ALA A 257 -10.23 27.29 -11.43
C ALA A 257 -10.82 28.56 -10.79
N ARG A 258 -10.38 28.93 -9.58
CA ARG A 258 -10.80 30.16 -8.90
C ARG A 258 -10.27 31.42 -9.59
N THR A 259 -9.03 31.40 -10.04
CA THR A 259 -8.44 32.52 -10.80
C THR A 259 -9.15 32.73 -12.13
N GLU A 260 -9.50 31.63 -12.82
CA GLU A 260 -10.33 31.70 -14.03
C GLU A 260 -11.73 32.25 -13.72
N LEU A 261 -12.40 31.77 -12.67
CA LEU A 261 -13.72 32.27 -12.25
C LEU A 261 -13.69 33.79 -12.05
N TRP A 262 -12.70 34.29 -11.31
CA TRP A 262 -12.52 35.73 -11.10
C TRP A 262 -12.38 36.51 -12.42
N ALA A 263 -11.60 36.00 -13.37
CA ALA A 263 -11.42 36.64 -14.68
C ALA A 263 -12.73 36.66 -15.48
N ARG A 264 -13.51 35.58 -15.43
CA ARG A 264 -14.81 35.48 -16.12
C ARG A 264 -15.88 36.37 -15.47
N GLU A 265 -15.86 36.55 -14.15
CA GLU A 265 -16.77 37.47 -13.45
C GLU A 265 -16.56 38.91 -13.90
N ILE A 266 -15.30 39.36 -13.97
CA ILE A 266 -14.95 40.68 -14.50
C ILE A 266 -15.32 40.78 -15.98
N GLN A 267 -15.05 39.75 -16.78
CA GLN A 267 -15.43 39.73 -18.19
C GLN A 267 -16.95 39.98 -18.37
N VAL A 268 -17.79 39.27 -17.60
CA VAL A 268 -19.25 39.43 -17.65
C VAL A 268 -19.66 40.83 -17.19
N GLU A 269 -19.12 41.32 -16.07
CA GLU A 269 -19.40 42.67 -15.56
C GLU A 269 -19.13 43.75 -16.62
N GLN A 270 -18.00 43.65 -17.32
CA GLN A 270 -17.58 44.65 -18.29
C GLN A 270 -18.34 44.56 -19.61
N LEU A 271 -18.68 43.35 -20.06
CA LEU A 271 -19.50 43.14 -21.25
C LEU A 271 -20.97 43.51 -21.01
N GLU A 272 -21.50 43.25 -19.81
CA GLU A 272 -22.84 43.71 -19.41
C GLU A 272 -22.91 45.24 -19.45
N PHE A 273 -21.93 45.91 -18.85
CA PHE A 273 -21.86 47.36 -18.85
C PHE A 273 -21.79 47.93 -20.29
N SER A 274 -20.99 47.29 -21.15
CA SER A 274 -20.87 47.65 -22.56
C SER A 274 -22.18 47.46 -23.32
N PHE A 275 -22.88 46.35 -23.09
CA PHE A 275 -24.19 46.06 -23.67
C PHE A 275 -25.24 47.09 -23.25
N ARG A 276 -25.41 47.33 -21.94
CA ARG A 276 -26.39 48.30 -21.42
C ARG A 276 -26.13 49.72 -21.95
N SER A 277 -24.86 50.11 -22.06
CA SER A 277 -24.49 51.42 -22.62
C SER A 277 -24.83 51.53 -24.11
N LEU A 278 -24.66 50.44 -24.87
CA LEU A 278 -24.99 50.39 -26.30
C LEU A 278 -26.48 50.35 -26.56
N GLU A 279 -27.22 49.57 -25.77
CA GLU A 279 -28.68 49.49 -25.82
C GLU A 279 -29.30 50.86 -25.58
N ALA A 280 -28.91 51.54 -24.50
CA ALA A 280 -29.39 52.89 -24.19
C ALA A 280 -29.09 53.89 -25.32
N LYS A 281 -27.92 53.79 -25.97
CA LYS A 281 -27.57 54.66 -27.13
C LYS A 281 -28.35 54.30 -28.39
N ALA A 282 -28.69 53.03 -28.60
CA ALA A 282 -29.49 52.59 -29.73
C ALA A 282 -30.95 53.05 -29.59
N ASP A 283 -31.50 53.05 -28.38
CA ASP A 283 -32.87 53.48 -28.08
C ASP A 283 -33.11 54.96 -28.37
N VAL A 284 -32.10 55.80 -28.13
CA VAL A 284 -32.13 57.24 -28.46
C VAL A 284 -31.59 57.56 -29.86
N GLY A 285 -31.35 56.54 -30.70
CA GLY A 285 -30.90 56.71 -32.08
C GLY A 285 -29.45 57.18 -32.26
N LEU A 286 -28.64 57.21 -31.19
CA LEU A 286 -27.23 57.63 -31.22
C LEU A 286 -26.27 56.52 -31.69
N ARG A 287 -26.72 55.27 -31.79
CA ARG A 287 -25.96 54.12 -32.30
C ARG A 287 -26.84 53.12 -33.06
N ASN A 288 -26.19 52.30 -33.89
CA ASN A 288 -26.87 51.31 -34.74
C ASN A 288 -27.31 50.08 -33.92
N ARG A 289 -28.56 49.62 -34.11
CA ARG A 289 -29.13 48.41 -33.48
C ARG A 289 -28.29 47.13 -33.62
N PRO A 290 -27.63 46.86 -34.76
CA PRO A 290 -26.72 45.70 -34.88
C PRO A 290 -25.57 45.69 -33.85
N ALA A 291 -25.05 46.85 -33.46
CA ALA A 291 -23.97 46.92 -32.47
C ALA A 291 -24.46 46.51 -31.06
N ALA A 292 -25.68 46.89 -30.69
CA ALA A 292 -26.30 46.45 -29.44
C ALA A 292 -26.57 44.93 -29.45
N ALA A 293 -27.07 44.38 -30.56
CA ALA A 293 -27.28 42.94 -30.71
C ALA A 293 -25.97 42.13 -30.61
N GLN A 294 -24.88 42.63 -31.20
CA GLN A 294 -23.57 41.99 -31.11
C GLN A 294 -22.99 42.02 -29.68
N ALA A 295 -23.17 43.14 -28.97
CA ALA A 295 -22.80 43.23 -27.55
C ALA A 295 -23.63 42.29 -26.68
N GLN A 296 -24.94 42.16 -26.96
CA GLN A 296 -25.82 41.20 -26.30
C GLN A 296 -25.35 39.76 -26.51
N ALA A 297 -24.98 39.39 -27.74
CA ALA A 297 -24.45 38.07 -28.05
C ALA A 297 -23.14 37.80 -27.29
N SER A 298 -22.23 38.77 -27.26
CA SER A 298 -20.94 38.67 -26.53
C SER A 298 -21.14 38.51 -25.03
N TRP A 299 -22.04 39.31 -24.43
CA TRP A 299 -22.40 39.19 -23.02
C TRP A 299 -23.07 37.83 -22.70
N SER A 300 -23.98 37.38 -23.57
CA SER A 300 -24.66 36.09 -23.39
C SER A 300 -23.67 34.91 -23.45
N ASN A 301 -22.70 34.96 -24.38
CA ASN A 301 -21.62 33.97 -24.46
C ASN A 301 -20.74 34.00 -23.21
N ALA A 302 -20.34 35.19 -22.75
CA ALA A 302 -19.55 35.32 -21.53
C ALA A 302 -20.29 34.80 -20.29
N ARG A 303 -21.62 35.00 -20.21
CA ARG A 303 -22.45 34.45 -19.14
C ARG A 303 -22.48 32.91 -19.18
N ALA A 304 -22.52 32.31 -20.38
CA ALA A 304 -22.42 30.86 -20.51
C ALA A 304 -21.05 30.34 -20.06
N THR A 305 -19.95 31.03 -20.42
CA THR A 305 -18.59 30.69 -19.95
C THR A 305 -18.45 30.86 -18.43
N LEU A 306 -19.07 31.87 -17.82
CA LEU A 306 -19.08 32.07 -16.37
C LEU A 306 -19.77 30.91 -15.65
N VAL A 307 -20.89 30.40 -16.18
CA VAL A 307 -21.56 29.21 -15.62
C VAL A 307 -20.64 27.99 -15.64
N GLN A 308 -19.86 27.80 -16.72
CA GLN A 308 -18.87 26.72 -16.80
C GLN A 308 -17.72 26.91 -15.80
N ALA A 309 -17.21 28.14 -15.64
CA ALA A 309 -16.16 28.43 -14.67
C ALA A 309 -16.62 28.16 -13.22
N ARG A 310 -17.86 28.53 -12.89
CA ARG A 310 -18.48 28.22 -11.58
C ARG A 310 -18.60 26.72 -11.36
N ALA A 311 -19.07 25.98 -12.35
CA ALA A 311 -19.15 24.51 -12.28
C ALA A 311 -17.77 23.88 -12.08
N ASN A 312 -16.74 24.36 -12.78
CA ASN A 312 -15.37 23.88 -12.66
C ASN A 312 -14.82 24.11 -11.24
N VAL A 313 -15.04 25.27 -10.62
CA VAL A 313 -14.63 25.52 -9.22
C VAL A 313 -15.27 24.50 -8.27
N LEU A 314 -16.59 24.30 -8.35
CA LEU A 314 -17.28 23.31 -7.52
C LEU A 314 -16.72 21.89 -7.73
N GLN A 315 -16.40 21.54 -8.97
CA GLN A 315 -15.85 20.23 -9.31
C GLN A 315 -14.42 20.04 -8.76
N ARG A 316 -13.55 21.06 -8.84
CA ARG A 316 -12.18 21.01 -8.28
C ARG A 316 -12.20 21.03 -6.76
N GLU A 317 -13.12 21.78 -6.16
CA GLU A 317 -13.31 21.83 -4.72
C GLU A 317 -13.80 20.48 -4.18
N ALA A 318 -14.76 19.85 -4.86
CA ALA A 318 -15.22 18.50 -4.51
C ALA A 318 -14.12 17.43 -4.66
N ALA A 319 -13.28 17.54 -5.70
CA ALA A 319 -12.12 16.66 -5.87
C ALA A 319 -11.11 16.82 -4.72
N LEU A 320 -10.81 18.06 -4.33
CA LEU A 320 -9.95 18.37 -3.19
C LEU A 320 -10.57 17.83 -1.88
N ARG A 321 -11.85 18.10 -1.61
CA ARG A 321 -12.54 17.55 -0.43
C ARG A 321 -12.44 16.03 -0.35
N ASN A 322 -12.67 15.34 -1.47
CA ASN A 322 -12.62 13.89 -1.53
C ASN A 322 -11.22 13.35 -1.18
N ILE A 323 -10.16 13.91 -1.76
CA ILE A 323 -8.80 13.46 -1.44
C ILE A 323 -8.39 13.79 0.00
N LEU A 324 -8.89 14.90 0.57
CA LEU A 324 -8.74 15.26 1.98
C LEU A 324 -9.56 14.38 2.94
N GLY A 325 -10.39 13.47 2.41
CA GLY A 325 -11.29 12.62 3.20
C GLY A 325 -12.53 13.33 3.76
N LEU A 326 -12.77 14.57 3.35
CA LEU A 326 -13.90 15.40 3.77
C LEU A 326 -15.21 14.96 3.09
N PRO A 327 -16.38 15.27 3.69
CA PRO A 327 -17.66 15.08 3.00
C PRO A 327 -17.74 15.98 1.75
N PRO A 328 -18.64 15.68 0.78
CA PRO A 328 -18.84 16.54 -0.39
C PRO A 328 -19.22 17.98 -0.02
N GLU A 329 -19.97 18.14 1.08
CA GLU A 329 -20.37 19.42 1.66
C GLU A 329 -20.36 19.34 3.19
N ASP A 330 -19.92 20.42 3.82
CA ASP A 330 -19.89 20.64 5.28
C ASP A 330 -20.39 22.05 5.67
N GLY A 331 -20.91 22.82 4.71
CA GLY A 331 -21.39 24.19 4.92
C GLY A 331 -20.29 25.25 4.90
N GLN A 332 -19.03 24.88 4.65
CA GLN A 332 -17.90 25.80 4.48
C GLN A 332 -17.41 25.74 3.04
N ARG A 333 -16.87 26.85 2.52
CA ARG A 333 -16.23 26.90 1.20
C ARG A 333 -14.72 26.90 1.35
N LEU A 334 -14.02 25.99 0.69
CA LEU A 334 -12.57 25.93 0.76
C LEU A 334 -11.93 27.00 -0.13
N VAL A 335 -11.09 27.84 0.48
CA VAL A 335 -10.33 28.90 -0.20
C VAL A 335 -8.84 28.62 -0.02
N PRO A 336 -8.13 28.18 -1.07
CA PRO A 336 -6.67 28.08 -1.03
C PRO A 336 -6.05 29.40 -0.61
N SER A 337 -5.04 29.37 0.27
CA SER A 337 -4.36 30.58 0.74
C SER A 337 -2.85 30.64 0.52
N THR A 338 -2.21 29.54 0.10
CA THR A 338 -0.78 29.52 -0.20
C THR A 338 -0.52 30.09 -1.61
N PRO A 339 0.37 31.09 -1.77
CA PRO A 339 0.70 31.62 -3.10
C PRO A 339 1.56 30.62 -3.89
N PRO A 340 1.35 30.48 -5.22
CA PRO A 340 2.21 29.67 -6.07
C PRO A 340 3.62 30.26 -6.18
N THR A 341 4.63 29.39 -6.22
CA THR A 341 6.03 29.80 -6.40
C THR A 341 6.27 30.23 -7.85
N ARG A 342 7.03 31.31 -8.03
CA ARG A 342 7.44 31.88 -9.32
C ARG A 342 8.94 31.77 -9.58
N ASP A 343 9.68 31.36 -8.57
CA ASP A 343 11.14 31.36 -8.60
C ASP A 343 11.64 30.28 -9.54
N ARG A 344 12.62 30.63 -10.38
CA ARG A 344 13.32 29.65 -11.21
C ARG A 344 14.22 28.79 -10.31
N ILE A 345 14.00 27.49 -10.35
CA ILE A 345 14.83 26.50 -9.65
C ILE A 345 15.77 25.86 -10.67
N GLU A 346 17.07 25.88 -10.37
CA GLU A 346 18.08 25.22 -11.20
C GLU A 346 18.29 23.77 -10.76
N PHE A 347 18.27 22.87 -11.73
CA PHE A 347 18.33 21.43 -11.52
C PHE A 347 19.62 20.84 -12.08
N ARG A 348 20.38 20.14 -11.24
CA ARG A 348 21.57 19.38 -11.68
C ARG A 348 21.17 17.97 -12.09
N TRP A 349 21.16 17.72 -13.40
CA TRP A 349 20.73 16.44 -14.00
C TRP A 349 21.32 15.22 -13.30
N LYS A 350 22.64 15.20 -13.13
CA LYS A 350 23.35 14.06 -12.55
C LYS A 350 22.87 13.73 -11.12
N GLU A 351 22.65 14.75 -10.30
CA GLU A 351 22.24 14.57 -8.91
C GLU A 351 20.81 14.07 -8.80
N ILE A 352 19.91 14.54 -9.68
CA ILE A 352 18.52 14.09 -9.71
C ILE A 352 18.45 12.62 -10.11
N VAL A 353 19.23 12.21 -11.10
CA VAL A 353 19.30 10.80 -11.54
C VAL A 353 19.86 9.92 -10.43
N GLU A 354 20.98 10.31 -9.81
CA GLU A 354 21.59 9.54 -8.70
C GLU A 354 20.64 9.44 -7.50
N THR A 355 19.96 10.54 -7.16
CA THR A 355 18.96 10.56 -6.10
C THR A 355 17.82 9.59 -6.45
N ALA A 356 17.20 9.73 -7.62
CA ALA A 356 16.10 8.89 -8.06
C ALA A 356 16.46 7.39 -8.06
N GLN A 357 17.67 7.00 -8.45
CA GLN A 357 18.10 5.61 -8.42
C GLN A 357 18.21 5.03 -7.00
N SER A 358 18.43 5.88 -6.00
CA SER A 358 18.65 5.47 -4.59
C SER A 358 17.42 5.61 -3.70
N SER A 359 16.55 6.60 -3.95
CA SER A 359 15.41 6.92 -3.08
C SER A 359 14.05 6.47 -3.59
N ARG A 360 13.91 6.15 -4.88
CA ARG A 360 12.61 5.76 -5.44
C ARG A 360 12.10 4.43 -4.87
N PRO A 361 10.87 4.38 -4.33
CA PRO A 361 10.31 3.17 -3.74
C PRO A 361 10.15 2.00 -4.73
N ASP A 362 9.77 2.27 -5.98
CA ASP A 362 9.55 1.25 -7.03
C ASP A 362 10.84 0.49 -7.40
N LEU A 363 11.96 1.19 -7.51
CA LEU A 363 13.29 0.59 -7.73
C LEU A 363 13.76 -0.21 -6.51
N ILE A 364 13.52 0.31 -5.29
CA ILE A 364 13.87 -0.40 -4.06
C ILE A 364 13.05 -1.70 -3.96
N GLU A 365 11.76 -1.66 -4.27
CA GLU A 365 10.90 -2.83 -4.32
C GLU A 365 11.45 -3.91 -5.27
N LEU A 366 11.81 -3.55 -6.50
CA LEU A 366 12.36 -4.51 -7.45
C LEU A 366 13.67 -5.15 -6.95
N ASN A 367 14.51 -4.38 -6.26
CA ASN A 367 15.72 -4.90 -5.63
C ASN A 367 15.41 -5.86 -4.47
N LEU A 368 14.37 -5.59 -3.67
CA LEU A 368 13.92 -6.47 -2.59
C LEU A 368 13.35 -7.79 -3.14
N ILE A 369 12.58 -7.74 -4.24
CA ILE A 369 12.10 -8.93 -4.95
C ILE A 369 13.29 -9.77 -5.42
N LEU A 370 14.27 -9.16 -6.09
CA LEU A 370 15.49 -9.84 -6.54
C LEU A 370 16.26 -10.49 -5.37
N ALA A 371 16.32 -9.81 -4.21
CA ALA A 371 16.94 -10.35 -3.01
C ALA A 371 16.16 -11.56 -2.45
N ALA A 372 14.83 -11.50 -2.42
CA ALA A 372 13.99 -12.60 -1.97
C ALA A 372 14.11 -13.82 -2.90
N ASP A 373 14.18 -13.59 -4.20
CA ASP A 373 14.36 -14.65 -5.19
C ASP A 373 15.75 -15.30 -5.13
N ARG A 374 16.79 -14.56 -4.73
CA ARG A 374 18.09 -15.15 -4.38
C ARG A 374 18.01 -16.07 -3.15
N GLN A 375 17.24 -15.70 -2.11
CA GLN A 375 17.03 -16.59 -0.96
C GLN A 375 16.28 -17.86 -1.35
N ARG A 376 15.26 -17.74 -2.20
CA ARG A 376 14.56 -18.91 -2.76
C ARG A 376 15.49 -19.79 -3.57
N LEU A 377 16.43 -19.22 -4.34
CA LEU A 377 17.45 -20.00 -5.06
C LEU A 377 18.32 -20.83 -4.11
N VAL A 378 18.79 -20.23 -3.00
CA VAL A 378 19.56 -20.96 -1.97
C VAL A 378 18.77 -22.15 -1.43
N GLN A 379 17.48 -21.94 -1.14
CA GLN A 379 16.60 -23.01 -0.69
C GLN A 379 16.41 -24.11 -1.75
N GLN A 380 16.09 -23.75 -2.99
CA GLN A 380 15.86 -24.73 -4.06
C GLN A 380 17.14 -25.49 -4.42
N ALA A 381 18.30 -24.83 -4.42
CA ALA A 381 19.59 -25.46 -4.65
C ALA A 381 19.95 -26.46 -3.54
N ASN A 382 19.54 -26.19 -2.29
CA ASN A 382 19.70 -27.13 -1.18
C ASN A 382 18.77 -28.34 -1.33
N LEU A 383 17.48 -28.12 -1.62
CA LEU A 383 16.50 -29.18 -1.84
C LEU A 383 16.78 -30.01 -3.10
N ALA A 384 17.57 -29.49 -4.04
CA ALA A 384 17.97 -30.22 -5.24
C ALA A 384 19.06 -31.28 -5.02
N LYS A 385 19.70 -31.28 -3.84
CA LYS A 385 20.66 -32.33 -3.44
C LYS A 385 19.93 -33.65 -3.19
N PRO A 386 20.61 -34.81 -3.26
CA PRO A 386 20.07 -36.07 -2.72
C PRO A 386 19.71 -35.93 -1.24
N SER A 387 18.70 -36.67 -0.77
CA SER A 387 18.43 -36.75 0.67
C SER A 387 19.33 -37.79 1.31
N LEU A 388 19.93 -37.41 2.43
CA LEU A 388 20.78 -38.27 3.24
C LEU A 388 20.46 -37.92 4.69
N ASP A 389 19.71 -38.78 5.36
CA ASP A 389 19.19 -38.52 6.70
C ASP A 389 19.80 -39.51 7.69
N ALA A 390 20.45 -39.00 8.73
CA ALA A 390 20.86 -39.81 9.86
C ALA A 390 19.72 -39.91 10.86
N THR A 391 19.31 -41.13 11.20
CA THR A 391 18.22 -41.39 12.15
C THR A 391 18.76 -42.12 13.37
N ALA A 392 18.31 -41.70 14.55
CA ALA A 392 18.55 -42.38 15.81
C ALA A 392 17.23 -42.47 16.56
N GLY A 393 16.97 -43.61 17.18
CA GLY A 393 15.77 -43.88 17.95
C GLY A 393 16.09 -44.74 19.16
N TYR A 394 15.39 -44.48 20.25
CA TYR A 394 15.41 -45.30 21.45
C TYR A 394 13.97 -45.51 21.92
N ARG A 395 13.63 -46.76 22.26
CA ARG A 395 12.27 -47.16 22.62
C ARG A 395 12.28 -48.00 23.88
N TRP A 396 11.43 -47.65 24.83
CA TRP A 396 11.11 -48.46 26.01
C TRP A 396 9.77 -49.13 25.77
N ASN A 397 9.76 -50.46 25.75
CA ASN A 397 8.57 -51.27 25.49
C ASN A 397 8.08 -51.89 26.79
N GLY A 398 6.87 -51.52 27.20
CA GLY A 398 6.14 -52.20 28.24
C GLY A 398 5.11 -53.17 27.64
N LEU A 399 4.74 -54.15 28.45
CA LEU A 399 3.67 -55.09 28.15
C LEU A 399 2.97 -55.42 29.45
N SER A 400 1.68 -55.15 29.56
CA SER A 400 0.91 -55.57 30.72
C SER A 400 -0.45 -56.11 30.30
N GLY A 401 -1.01 -57.03 31.07
CA GLY A 401 -2.25 -57.65 30.68
C GLY A 401 -2.66 -58.78 31.59
N ARG A 402 -3.87 -59.28 31.36
CA ARG A 402 -4.34 -60.52 31.97
C ARG A 402 -4.11 -61.66 31.02
N THR A 403 -3.55 -62.77 31.48
CA THR A 403 -3.42 -63.99 30.68
C THR A 403 -4.79 -64.63 30.45
N LEU A 404 -4.87 -65.59 29.53
CA LEU A 404 -6.08 -66.40 29.34
C LEU A 404 -6.42 -67.24 30.60
N ALA A 405 -5.42 -67.56 31.43
CA ALA A 405 -5.59 -68.23 32.73
C ALA A 405 -6.03 -67.26 33.85
N GLY A 406 -6.15 -65.96 33.57
CA GLY A 406 -6.62 -64.93 34.51
C GLY A 406 -5.53 -64.27 35.36
N GLU A 407 -4.28 -64.68 35.24
CA GLU A 407 -3.15 -64.08 35.95
C GLU A 407 -2.79 -62.71 35.36
N SER A 408 -2.38 -61.76 36.19
CA SER A 408 -1.91 -60.45 35.71
C SER A 408 -0.40 -60.46 35.57
N VAL A 409 0.09 -60.17 34.36
CA VAL A 409 1.52 -60.10 34.04
C VAL A 409 1.84 -58.68 33.58
N SER A 410 2.97 -58.14 34.01
CA SER A 410 3.45 -56.81 33.60
C SER A 410 4.96 -56.77 33.48
N ALA A 411 5.44 -56.19 32.39
CA ALA A 411 6.81 -55.75 32.18
C ALA A 411 6.84 -54.22 32.28
N GLY A 412 7.72 -53.70 33.13
CA GLY A 412 7.89 -52.28 33.39
C GLY A 412 8.64 -51.54 32.28
N PRO A 413 8.62 -50.19 32.30
CA PRO A 413 9.41 -49.37 31.38
C PRO A 413 10.91 -49.52 31.68
N GLY A 414 11.56 -50.44 30.99
CA GLY A 414 12.99 -50.76 31.16
C GLY A 414 13.33 -52.24 30.97
N ASP A 415 12.34 -53.13 31.10
CA ASP A 415 12.57 -54.58 30.96
C ASP A 415 12.84 -54.97 29.51
N ASN A 416 12.26 -54.24 28.55
CA ASN A 416 12.49 -54.41 27.13
C ASN A 416 12.77 -53.05 26.49
N THR A 417 13.94 -52.91 25.87
CA THR A 417 14.35 -51.67 25.20
C THR A 417 14.99 -51.97 23.86
N ASP A 418 14.65 -51.16 22.85
CA ASP A 418 15.25 -51.25 21.53
C ASP A 418 15.88 -49.91 21.17
N TRP A 419 17.00 -49.95 20.45
CA TRP A 419 17.60 -48.77 19.85
C TRP A 419 17.80 -49.02 18.35
N THR A 420 17.64 -47.96 17.56
CA THR A 420 17.87 -47.98 16.12
C THR A 420 18.76 -46.82 15.74
N MET A 421 19.74 -47.09 14.90
CA MET A 421 20.57 -46.06 14.27
C MET A 421 20.70 -46.42 12.80
N GLY A 422 20.50 -45.46 11.92
CA GLY A 422 20.50 -45.71 10.49
C GLY A 422 20.81 -44.46 9.70
N VAL A 423 21.13 -44.69 8.43
CA VAL A 423 21.27 -43.62 7.45
C VAL A 423 20.37 -43.97 6.28
N VAL A 424 19.48 -43.05 5.91
CA VAL A 424 18.54 -43.21 4.80
C VAL A 424 19.00 -42.31 3.66
N PHE A 425 19.42 -42.92 2.55
CA PHE A 425 19.80 -42.22 1.33
C PHE A 425 18.71 -42.37 0.28
N THR A 426 18.14 -41.27 -0.20
CA THR A 426 17.15 -41.27 -1.28
C THR A 426 17.56 -40.28 -2.38
N VAL A 427 17.61 -40.78 -3.62
CA VAL A 427 17.89 -39.97 -4.79
C VAL A 427 16.97 -40.36 -5.94
N PRO A 428 16.16 -39.44 -6.50
CA PRO A 428 15.43 -39.71 -7.73
C PRO A 428 16.42 -39.73 -8.89
N LEU A 429 16.51 -40.85 -9.63
CA LEU A 429 17.55 -41.05 -10.64
C LEU A 429 17.54 -40.02 -11.77
N SER A 430 16.36 -39.50 -12.13
CA SER A 430 16.22 -38.56 -13.24
C SER A 430 16.56 -37.10 -12.87
N LEU A 431 16.45 -36.72 -11.59
CA LEU A 431 16.62 -35.34 -11.06
C LEU A 431 15.93 -34.24 -11.91
N ARG A 432 14.93 -34.59 -12.73
CA ARG A 432 14.33 -33.64 -13.69
C ARG A 432 13.61 -32.52 -12.97
N GLU A 433 12.85 -32.86 -11.93
CA GLU A 433 12.12 -31.90 -11.13
C GLU A 433 13.05 -30.93 -10.38
N SER A 434 14.05 -31.45 -9.66
CA SER A 434 14.96 -30.61 -8.88
C SER A 434 15.78 -29.65 -9.75
N ARG A 435 16.30 -30.13 -10.89
CA ARG A 435 16.98 -29.30 -11.88
C ARG A 435 16.05 -28.26 -12.49
N ALA A 436 14.79 -28.62 -12.79
CA ALA A 436 13.81 -27.69 -13.32
C ALA A 436 13.47 -26.58 -12.32
N ARG A 437 13.32 -26.89 -11.03
CA ARG A 437 13.05 -25.89 -9.97
C ARG A 437 14.20 -24.89 -9.83
N VAL A 438 15.45 -25.35 -9.81
CA VAL A 438 16.63 -24.47 -9.75
C VAL A 438 16.72 -23.60 -11.01
N ARG A 439 16.61 -24.20 -12.20
CA ARG A 439 16.63 -23.47 -13.47
C ARG A 439 15.51 -22.43 -13.55
N ASN A 440 14.30 -22.77 -13.11
CA ASN A 440 13.18 -21.83 -13.06
C ASN A 440 13.49 -20.63 -12.17
N GLN A 441 14.09 -20.86 -11.00
CA GLN A 441 14.47 -19.78 -10.09
C GLN A 441 15.60 -18.90 -10.65
N GLU A 442 16.58 -19.48 -11.35
CA GLU A 442 17.63 -18.73 -12.04
C GLU A 442 17.05 -17.85 -13.17
N LEU A 443 16.07 -18.36 -13.92
CA LEU A 443 15.38 -17.61 -14.96
C LEU A 443 14.54 -16.47 -14.38
N LEU A 444 13.89 -16.67 -13.22
CA LEU A 444 13.20 -15.59 -12.51
C LEU A 444 14.16 -14.48 -12.09
N ILE A 445 15.32 -14.83 -11.53
CA ILE A 445 16.38 -13.86 -11.19
C ILE A 445 16.89 -13.11 -12.43
N ALA A 446 17.05 -13.78 -13.56
CA ALA A 446 17.44 -13.13 -14.82
C ALA A 446 16.37 -12.17 -15.33
N LYS A 447 15.08 -12.57 -15.25
CA LYS A 447 13.93 -11.72 -15.57
C LYS A 447 13.89 -10.48 -14.69
N ASP A 448 14.07 -10.63 -13.38
CA ASP A 448 14.01 -9.50 -12.44
C ASP A 448 15.14 -8.49 -12.68
N ARG A 449 16.35 -8.96 -13.01
CA ARG A 449 17.46 -8.08 -13.41
C ARG A 449 17.14 -7.27 -14.67
N ALA A 450 16.53 -7.92 -15.68
CA ALA A 450 16.11 -7.23 -16.89
C ALA A 450 15.02 -6.18 -16.60
N ASN A 451 14.08 -6.50 -15.70
CA ASN A 451 13.05 -5.55 -15.26
C ASN A 451 13.64 -4.33 -14.52
N ILE A 452 14.65 -4.53 -13.66
CA ILE A 452 15.35 -3.42 -12.98
C ILE A 452 16.04 -2.52 -14.01
N GLN A 453 16.74 -3.09 -14.99
CA GLN A 453 17.40 -2.32 -16.05
C GLN A 453 16.40 -1.51 -16.88
N GLN A 454 15.27 -2.13 -17.23
CA GLN A 454 14.19 -1.45 -17.95
C GLN A 454 13.57 -0.31 -17.12
N MET A 455 13.38 -0.53 -15.81
CA MET A 455 12.85 0.49 -14.91
C MET A 455 13.82 1.68 -14.77
N LEU A 456 15.12 1.42 -14.60
CA LEU A 456 16.14 2.48 -14.56
C LEU A 456 16.09 3.34 -15.83
N HIS A 457 16.03 2.69 -16.99
CA HIS A 457 15.91 3.39 -18.28
C HIS A 457 14.62 4.22 -18.37
N GLN A 458 13.49 3.67 -17.91
CA GLN A 458 12.21 4.39 -17.87
C GLN A 458 12.28 5.61 -16.93
N VAL A 459 12.87 5.47 -15.75
CA VAL A 459 13.03 6.56 -14.76
C VAL A 459 13.84 7.71 -15.35
N GLU A 460 14.95 7.42 -16.03
CA GLU A 460 15.74 8.46 -16.72
C GLU A 460 14.89 9.23 -17.76
N HIS A 461 14.10 8.54 -18.56
CA HIS A 461 13.22 9.18 -19.54
C HIS A 461 12.09 10.01 -18.88
N GLN A 462 11.53 9.52 -17.79
CA GLN A 462 10.50 10.23 -17.02
C GLN A 462 11.08 11.52 -16.42
N LEU A 463 12.26 11.47 -15.80
CA LEU A 463 12.95 12.63 -15.23
C LEU A 463 13.29 13.67 -16.31
N ALA A 464 13.83 13.22 -17.45
CA ALA A 464 14.14 14.10 -18.57
C ALA A 464 12.88 14.79 -19.12
N THR A 465 11.74 14.09 -19.15
CA THR A 465 10.46 14.67 -19.57
C THR A 465 9.97 15.68 -18.55
N SER A 466 9.98 15.35 -17.25
CA SER A 466 9.56 16.27 -16.19
C SER A 466 10.37 17.57 -16.20
N LEU A 467 11.70 17.51 -16.34
CA LEU A 467 12.55 18.71 -16.44
C LEU A 467 12.21 19.57 -17.66
N ARG A 468 11.97 18.96 -18.82
CA ARG A 468 11.55 19.71 -20.03
C ARG A 468 10.19 20.37 -19.81
N THR A 469 9.25 19.68 -19.17
CA THR A 469 7.92 20.24 -18.88
C THR A 469 7.98 21.37 -17.86
N ILE A 470 8.85 21.28 -16.84
CA ILE A 470 9.09 22.37 -15.88
C ILE A 470 9.58 23.63 -16.59
N GLU A 471 10.63 23.52 -17.41
CA GLU A 471 11.17 24.68 -18.14
C GLU A 471 10.13 25.20 -19.15
N GLN A 472 9.42 24.33 -19.86
CA GLN A 472 8.34 24.73 -20.77
C GLN A 472 7.24 25.52 -20.05
N ASN A 473 6.77 25.05 -18.90
CA ASN A 473 5.70 25.70 -18.14
C ASN A 473 6.16 27.06 -17.60
N LEU A 474 7.42 27.19 -17.18
CA LEU A 474 8.00 28.45 -16.73
C LEU A 474 8.08 29.47 -17.88
N GLN A 475 8.60 29.08 -19.04
CA GLN A 475 8.67 29.94 -20.23
C GLN A 475 7.27 30.35 -20.73
N GLN A 476 6.30 29.43 -20.69
CA GLN A 476 4.89 29.76 -20.99
C GLN A 476 4.30 30.74 -19.97
N TYR A 477 4.59 30.56 -18.69
CA TYR A 477 4.14 31.48 -17.64
C TYR A 477 4.66 32.90 -17.88
N GLU A 478 5.95 33.06 -18.19
CA GLU A 478 6.55 34.36 -18.50
C GLU A 478 5.86 35.01 -19.72
N ALA A 479 5.69 34.25 -20.81
CA ALA A 479 5.01 34.73 -22.02
C ALA A 479 3.53 35.10 -21.78
N TYR A 480 2.79 34.31 -21.00
CA TYR A 480 1.39 34.61 -20.68
C TYR A 480 1.24 35.78 -19.72
N ARG A 481 2.19 35.96 -18.81
CA ARG A 481 2.26 37.14 -17.93
C ARG A 481 2.43 38.42 -18.75
N GLU A 482 3.33 38.42 -19.72
CA GLU A 482 3.49 39.52 -20.68
C GLU A 482 2.23 39.72 -21.53
N ALA A 483 1.65 38.63 -22.05
CA ALA A 483 0.41 38.68 -22.82
C ALA A 483 -0.75 39.27 -22.01
N ARG A 484 -0.84 38.97 -20.71
CA ARG A 484 -1.84 39.58 -19.81
C ARG A 484 -1.61 41.08 -19.68
N GLN A 485 -0.38 41.52 -19.43
CA GLN A 485 -0.04 42.95 -19.31
C GLN A 485 -0.33 43.72 -20.61
N ALA A 486 0.06 43.14 -21.76
CA ALA A 486 -0.21 43.70 -23.08
C ALA A 486 -1.71 43.77 -23.37
N SER A 487 -2.48 42.72 -23.07
CA SER A 487 -3.94 42.70 -23.21
C SER A 487 -4.62 43.72 -22.30
N ALA A 488 -4.15 43.89 -21.06
CA ALA A 488 -4.66 44.92 -20.16
C ALA A 488 -4.40 46.34 -20.69
N PHE A 489 -3.23 46.58 -21.26
CA PHE A 489 -2.92 47.85 -21.94
C PHE A 489 -3.80 48.05 -23.18
N ASN A 490 -4.01 47.01 -23.99
CA ASN A 490 -4.88 47.07 -25.17
C ASN A 490 -6.32 47.46 -24.79
N VAL A 491 -6.88 46.88 -23.73
CA VAL A 491 -8.22 47.29 -23.22
C VAL A 491 -8.26 48.79 -22.89
N ARG A 492 -7.21 49.34 -22.25
CA ARG A 492 -7.11 50.79 -21.97
C ARG A 492 -7.07 51.61 -23.26
N ALA A 493 -6.23 51.20 -24.21
CA ALA A 493 -6.04 51.89 -25.47
C ALA A 493 -7.34 51.91 -26.31
N GLN A 494 -8.05 50.77 -26.42
CA GLN A 494 -9.31 50.71 -27.14
C GLN A 494 -10.39 51.57 -26.49
N ARG A 495 -10.45 51.59 -25.15
CA ARG A 495 -11.36 52.49 -24.43
C ARG A 495 -11.08 53.97 -24.74
N ALA A 496 -9.82 54.38 -24.78
CA ALA A 496 -9.43 55.73 -25.14
C ALA A 496 -9.80 56.07 -26.60
N ASN A 497 -9.56 55.15 -27.54
CA ASN A 497 -9.91 55.33 -28.95
C ASN A 497 -11.42 55.44 -29.18
N ILE A 498 -12.22 54.65 -28.47
CA ILE A 498 -13.69 54.71 -28.53
C ILE A 498 -14.22 56.03 -27.97
N GLN A 499 -13.63 56.54 -26.88
CA GLN A 499 -13.97 57.87 -26.36
C GLN A 499 -13.65 58.98 -27.37
N ALA A 500 -12.53 58.85 -28.09
CA ALA A 500 -12.14 59.75 -29.17
C ALA A 500 -12.87 59.50 -30.51
N GLN A 501 -13.84 58.56 -30.56
CA GLN A 501 -14.56 58.13 -31.77
C GLN A 501 -13.67 57.62 -32.92
N ARG A 502 -12.48 57.10 -32.61
CA ARG A 502 -11.49 56.62 -33.59
C ARG A 502 -11.58 55.12 -33.90
N ASP A 503 -12.31 54.36 -33.09
CA ASP A 503 -12.45 52.92 -33.26
C ASP A 503 -13.87 52.41 -32.96
N THR A 504 -14.12 51.17 -33.34
CA THR A 504 -15.40 50.47 -33.21
C THR A 504 -15.48 49.76 -31.86
N ILE A 505 -16.65 49.75 -31.24
CA ILE A 505 -16.85 49.10 -29.93
C ILE A 505 -16.55 47.59 -29.96
N LEU A 506 -16.58 46.96 -31.14
CA LEU A 506 -16.17 45.58 -31.33
C LEU A 506 -14.73 45.30 -30.85
N SER A 507 -13.80 46.23 -31.06
CA SER A 507 -12.40 46.06 -30.62
C SER A 507 -12.28 46.01 -29.09
N GLU A 508 -13.13 46.76 -28.36
CA GLU A 508 -13.19 46.68 -26.90
C GLU A 508 -13.76 45.34 -26.41
N LEU A 509 -14.82 44.80 -27.04
CA LEU A 509 -15.41 43.51 -26.64
C LEU A 509 -14.42 42.35 -26.83
N LEU A 510 -13.67 42.37 -27.93
CA LEU A 510 -12.59 41.40 -28.20
C LEU A 510 -11.44 41.57 -27.20
N ALA A 511 -10.96 42.79 -26.98
CA ALA A 511 -9.86 43.05 -26.04
C ALA A 511 -10.19 42.60 -24.60
N ILE A 512 -11.44 42.77 -24.14
CA ILE A 512 -11.89 42.28 -22.83
C ILE A 512 -11.83 40.74 -22.77
N THR A 513 -12.21 40.08 -23.86
CA THR A 513 -12.18 38.61 -23.96
C THR A 513 -10.75 38.07 -24.01
N ASP A 514 -9.87 38.72 -24.77
CA ASP A 514 -8.45 38.38 -24.88
C ASP A 514 -7.73 38.55 -23.54
N TRP A 515 -8.04 39.62 -22.79
CA TRP A 515 -7.54 39.80 -21.43
C TRP A 515 -7.97 38.67 -20.49
N ALA A 516 -9.26 38.31 -20.48
CA ALA A 516 -9.76 37.24 -19.62
C ALA A 516 -9.12 35.87 -19.95
N ASN A 517 -8.90 35.61 -21.24
CA ASN A 517 -8.19 34.40 -21.69
C ASN A 517 -6.71 34.41 -21.29
N ALA A 518 -6.03 35.56 -21.38
CA ALA A 518 -4.64 35.70 -20.95
C ALA A 518 -4.46 35.46 -19.44
N VAL A 519 -5.38 35.96 -18.61
CA VAL A 519 -5.38 35.68 -17.15
C VAL A 519 -5.55 34.19 -16.88
N ALA A 520 -6.48 33.52 -17.56
CA ALA A 520 -6.71 32.09 -17.38
C ALA A 520 -5.49 31.25 -17.83
N ALA A 521 -4.84 31.63 -18.93
CA ALA A 521 -3.64 30.95 -19.44
C ALA A 521 -2.40 31.16 -18.54
N GLU A 522 -2.22 32.36 -17.97
CA GLU A 522 -1.18 32.61 -16.97
C GLU A 522 -1.40 31.76 -15.71
N ALA A 523 -2.65 31.71 -15.22
CA ALA A 523 -2.99 30.90 -14.06
C ALA A 523 -2.70 29.42 -14.29
N GLN A 524 -3.10 28.88 -15.46
CA GLN A 524 -2.86 27.49 -15.84
C GLN A 524 -1.37 27.15 -15.92
N SER A 525 -0.57 27.99 -16.57
CA SER A 525 0.88 27.72 -16.73
C SER A 525 1.62 27.76 -15.40
N LEU A 526 1.29 28.71 -14.51
CA LEU A 526 1.92 28.81 -13.19
C LEU A 526 1.54 27.65 -12.27
N THR A 527 0.27 27.25 -12.24
CA THR A 527 -0.17 26.09 -11.42
C THR A 527 0.36 24.77 -11.99
N ALA A 528 0.47 24.65 -13.32
CA ALA A 528 1.11 23.51 -13.98
C ALA A 528 2.61 23.43 -13.62
N TYR A 529 3.32 24.57 -13.61
CA TYR A 529 4.70 24.64 -13.12
C TYR A 529 4.84 24.09 -11.69
N ASN A 530 4.02 24.59 -10.76
CA ASN A 530 4.07 24.15 -9.36
C ASN A 530 3.66 22.68 -9.17
N THR A 531 2.74 22.18 -9.99
CA THR A 531 2.36 20.76 -10.00
C THR A 531 3.49 19.87 -10.54
N GLU A 532 4.20 20.33 -11.58
CA GLU A 532 5.33 19.60 -12.15
C GLU A 532 6.55 19.57 -11.24
N LEU A 533 6.76 20.61 -10.41
CA LEU A 533 7.77 20.56 -9.34
C LEU A 533 7.48 19.40 -8.37
N ALA A 534 6.23 19.24 -7.94
CA ALA A 534 5.83 18.11 -7.10
C ALA A 534 5.93 16.75 -7.84
N ASN A 535 5.67 16.71 -9.15
CA ASN A 535 5.90 15.50 -9.96
C ASN A 535 7.39 15.14 -10.02
N LEU A 536 8.30 16.10 -10.12
CA LEU A 536 9.74 15.86 -10.09
C LEU A 536 10.18 15.33 -8.71
N GLU A 537 9.64 15.87 -7.62
CA GLU A 537 9.89 15.37 -6.27
C GLU A 537 9.36 13.93 -6.08
N LEU A 538 8.20 13.61 -6.66
CA LEU A 538 7.67 12.24 -6.72
C LEU A 538 8.60 11.33 -7.53
N GLN A 539 9.02 11.76 -8.72
CA GLN A 539 9.88 10.95 -9.58
C GLN A 539 11.31 10.79 -9.06
N SER A 540 11.82 11.72 -8.26
CA SER A 540 13.06 11.53 -7.52
C SER A 540 12.87 10.67 -6.26
N GLY A 541 11.62 10.44 -5.85
CA GLY A 541 11.29 9.65 -4.65
C GLY A 541 11.53 10.40 -3.35
N THR A 542 11.68 11.73 -3.37
CA THR A 542 12.00 12.56 -2.20
C THR A 542 10.85 13.44 -1.72
N ILE A 543 9.67 13.37 -2.36
CA ILE A 543 8.53 14.25 -2.06
C ILE A 543 8.11 14.22 -0.58
N LEU A 544 8.20 13.07 0.10
CA LEU A 544 7.85 13.01 1.52
C LEU A 544 8.87 13.78 2.35
N GLU A 545 10.15 13.57 2.09
CA GLU A 545 11.26 14.23 2.77
C GLU A 545 11.23 15.75 2.54
N THR A 546 10.95 16.19 1.31
CA THR A 546 10.84 17.61 0.94
C THR A 546 9.63 18.29 1.58
N HIS A 547 8.53 17.56 1.78
CA HIS A 547 7.32 18.06 2.45
C HIS A 547 7.29 17.77 3.97
N GLY A 548 8.38 17.28 4.55
CA GLY A 548 8.50 17.05 5.99
C GLY A 548 7.67 15.86 6.51
N VAL A 549 7.18 14.99 5.63
CA VAL A 549 6.44 13.77 5.99
C VAL A 549 7.45 12.67 6.28
N ARG A 550 7.37 12.09 7.49
CA ARG A 550 8.29 11.04 7.97
C ARG A 550 7.51 9.93 8.66
N PHE A 551 7.96 8.69 8.50
CA PHE A 551 7.35 7.53 9.14
C PHE A 551 7.96 7.28 10.53
N MET A 552 7.12 7.01 11.52
CA MET A 552 7.57 6.76 12.90
C MET A 552 8.14 5.34 13.09
N GLU A 553 7.72 4.38 12.26
CA GLU A 553 8.11 2.96 12.35
C GLU A 553 9.54 2.66 11.90
N GLU A 554 10.28 3.64 11.40
CA GLU A 554 11.73 3.54 11.22
C GLU A 554 12.49 3.26 12.53
N ARG A 555 11.81 3.43 13.68
CA ARG A 555 12.33 3.16 15.03
C ARG A 555 12.34 1.67 15.39
N PHE A 556 11.49 0.87 14.76
CA PHE A 556 11.52 -0.59 14.83
C PHE A 556 11.89 -1.11 13.46
N GLY A 557 13.11 -0.77 13.02
CA GLY A 557 13.65 -1.21 11.74
C GLY A 557 13.17 -2.62 11.45
N SER A 558 12.50 -2.79 10.29
CA SER A 558 12.37 -4.11 9.70
C SER A 558 13.74 -4.71 9.84
N ILE A 559 13.82 -5.78 10.64
CA ILE A 559 15.08 -6.39 10.99
C ILE A 559 15.65 -6.79 9.63
N GLY A 560 16.57 -5.98 9.11
CA GLY A 560 17.21 -6.23 7.84
C GLY A 560 17.70 -7.67 7.86
N PRO A 561 17.88 -8.32 6.71
CA PRO A 561 17.93 -9.78 6.60
C PRO A 561 18.92 -10.49 7.53
N ARG A 562 19.84 -9.76 8.19
CA ARG A 562 20.90 -10.23 9.08
C ARG A 562 20.81 -9.84 10.58
N GLY A 563 19.86 -8.99 11.00
CA GLY A 563 19.71 -8.57 12.41
C GLY A 563 20.84 -7.69 12.97
N TRP A 564 20.64 -7.18 14.20
CA TRP A 564 21.45 -6.11 14.84
C TRP A 564 22.94 -6.43 15.04
N CYS A 565 23.33 -7.71 15.08
CA CYS A 565 24.72 -8.11 15.34
C CYS A 565 25.59 -8.28 14.08
N MET A 566 25.05 -8.10 12.86
CA MET A 566 25.75 -8.47 11.62
C MET A 566 25.68 -7.39 10.52
N GLU A 567 25.52 -6.13 10.93
CA GLU A 567 25.34 -4.95 10.08
C GLU A 567 26.67 -4.34 9.58
N GLU A 568 27.75 -5.12 9.51
CA GLU A 568 29.10 -4.58 9.29
C GLU A 568 29.45 -4.24 7.83
N ASN A 569 28.61 -4.54 6.83
CA ASN A 569 28.91 -4.22 5.42
C ASN A 569 27.66 -4.04 4.55
N GLY A 570 27.25 -2.80 4.30
CA GLY A 570 26.45 -2.44 3.12
C GLY A 570 25.31 -1.45 3.35
N SER A 571 25.38 -0.33 2.63
CA SER A 571 24.45 0.79 2.47
C SER A 571 22.97 0.42 2.35
N TYR A 572 22.27 0.24 3.48
CA TYR A 572 20.81 0.34 3.51
C TYR A 572 20.44 1.80 3.80
N PRO A 573 19.50 2.43 3.06
CA PRO A 573 19.16 3.82 3.30
C PRO A 573 18.67 3.98 4.74
N GLN A 574 19.43 4.72 5.54
CA GLN A 574 19.03 5.04 6.90
C GLN A 574 17.93 6.09 6.86
N SER A 575 16.92 5.79 7.63
CA SER A 575 15.79 6.63 7.98
C SER A 575 16.19 7.98 8.58
N LEU A 576 15.54 9.06 8.14
CA LEU A 576 15.71 10.39 8.75
C LEU A 576 14.80 10.48 9.99
N LYS A 577 15.41 10.62 11.18
CA LYS A 577 14.66 10.77 12.44
C LYS A 577 13.60 11.88 12.35
N PRO A 578 12.35 11.69 12.82
CA PRO A 578 11.33 12.73 12.82
C PRO A 578 11.81 13.99 13.56
N GLY A 579 11.66 15.16 12.93
CA GLY A 579 11.93 16.47 13.54
C GLY A 579 10.61 17.14 13.96
N ASP A 580 10.70 18.37 14.48
CA ASP A 580 9.52 19.17 14.81
C ASP A 580 8.73 19.54 13.55
N ASN A 581 7.39 19.65 13.68
CA ASN A 581 6.51 20.06 12.58
C ASN A 581 6.70 21.55 12.28
N VAL A 582 7.55 21.88 11.31
CA VAL A 582 7.78 23.25 10.84
C VAL A 582 6.97 23.50 9.56
N PRO A 583 6.13 24.55 9.48
CA PRO A 583 5.39 24.88 8.27
C PRO A 583 6.36 25.32 7.16
N ARG A 584 6.25 24.70 5.97
CA ARG A 584 7.05 25.05 4.78
C ARG A 584 6.45 26.25 4.03
N TYR A 585 5.13 26.19 3.80
CA TYR A 585 4.38 27.27 3.15
C TYR A 585 3.91 28.33 4.15
N ALA A 586 3.92 29.60 3.75
CA ALA A 586 3.38 30.68 4.55
C ALA A 586 1.86 30.53 4.72
N GLU A 587 1.38 30.70 5.95
CA GLU A 587 -0.04 30.75 6.27
C GLU A 587 -0.54 32.19 6.08
N GLU A 588 -0.92 32.55 4.86
CA GLU A 588 -1.58 33.81 4.59
C GLU A 588 -3.09 33.68 4.79
N GLN A 589 -3.75 34.70 5.33
CA GLN A 589 -5.22 34.79 5.39
C GLN A 589 -5.76 35.52 4.16
N ARG A 590 -5.26 35.17 2.98
CA ARG A 590 -5.66 35.75 1.71
C ARG A 590 -5.85 34.63 0.68
N PRO A 591 -6.81 34.76 -0.26
CA PRO A 591 -6.96 33.78 -1.33
C PRO A 591 -5.71 33.71 -2.21
N SER A 592 -5.26 32.50 -2.55
CA SER A 592 -4.10 32.25 -3.42
C SER A 592 -4.22 32.94 -4.78
N GLU A 593 -5.45 33.10 -5.30
CA GLU A 593 -5.68 33.80 -6.56
C GLU A 593 -5.16 35.25 -6.53
N GLN A 594 -5.11 35.91 -5.37
CA GLN A 594 -4.58 37.28 -5.26
C GLN A 594 -3.10 37.39 -5.61
N ALA A 595 -2.34 36.29 -5.56
CA ALA A 595 -0.96 36.27 -5.99
C ALA A 595 -0.80 36.76 -7.43
N PHE A 596 -1.77 36.50 -8.31
CA PHE A 596 -1.75 36.91 -9.73
C PHE A 596 -1.97 38.42 -9.97
N ASP A 597 -1.80 39.29 -8.98
CA ASP A 597 -1.98 40.75 -9.12
C ASP A 597 -3.37 41.13 -9.67
N LEU A 598 -4.41 40.49 -9.15
CA LEU A 598 -5.81 40.60 -9.56
C LEU A 598 -6.47 41.97 -9.25
N LYS A 599 -5.72 43.06 -9.19
CA LYS A 599 -6.26 44.41 -8.96
C LYS A 599 -6.18 45.30 -10.19
N ASP A 600 -5.53 44.83 -11.25
CA ASP A 600 -5.08 45.67 -12.35
C ASP A 600 -6.01 45.66 -13.59
N PHE A 601 -7.25 45.17 -13.45
CA PHE A 601 -8.21 45.36 -14.55
C PHE A 601 -8.51 46.85 -14.71
N PRO A 602 -8.33 47.44 -15.90
CA PRO A 602 -8.46 48.88 -16.10
C PRO A 602 -9.93 49.32 -16.10
N ARG A 603 -10.59 49.35 -14.93
CA ARG A 603 -11.99 49.80 -14.75
C ARG A 603 -12.15 51.25 -15.24
N ARG A 604 -13.31 51.59 -15.81
CA ARG A 604 -13.59 52.97 -16.29
C ARG A 604 -13.49 53.95 -15.11
N GLY A 605 -12.54 54.90 -15.18
CA GLY A 605 -12.33 55.96 -14.17
C GLY A 605 -11.01 55.92 -13.39
N GLY A 606 -10.15 54.90 -13.57
CA GLY A 606 -8.81 54.86 -12.95
C GLY A 606 -7.79 55.77 -13.65
N ALA A 607 -6.88 56.39 -12.88
CA ALA A 607 -5.81 57.25 -13.41
C ALA A 607 -4.93 56.48 -14.41
N ALA A 608 -4.70 57.07 -15.58
CA ALA A 608 -3.94 56.45 -16.66
C ALA A 608 -2.44 56.55 -16.39
N GLU A 609 -1.81 55.46 -15.96
CA GLU A 609 -0.37 55.30 -16.18
C GLU A 609 -0.12 54.90 -17.65
N THR A 610 0.51 55.80 -18.39
CA THR A 610 0.70 55.79 -19.85
C THR A 610 1.96 55.07 -20.32
N ARG A 611 2.61 54.26 -19.48
CA ARG A 611 3.78 53.49 -19.91
C ARG A 611 3.33 52.23 -20.67
N VAL A 612 3.66 52.20 -21.96
CA VAL A 612 3.71 50.95 -22.74
C VAL A 612 4.70 50.04 -22.02
N PRO A 613 4.37 48.76 -21.74
CA PRO A 613 5.37 47.83 -21.22
C PRO A 613 6.55 47.78 -22.20
N GLU A 614 7.77 47.97 -21.71
CA GLU A 614 8.98 47.82 -22.52
C GLU A 614 9.01 46.39 -23.07
N ILE A 615 9.12 46.26 -24.39
CA ILE A 615 9.34 44.96 -25.04
C ILE A 615 10.72 44.48 -24.56
N PRO A 616 10.83 43.38 -23.81
CA PRO A 616 12.13 42.85 -23.47
C PRO A 616 12.88 42.52 -24.77
N ALA A 617 14.14 42.94 -24.86
CA ALA A 617 15.00 42.55 -25.97
C ALA A 617 14.96 41.01 -26.06
N GLY A 618 14.54 40.48 -27.21
CA GLY A 618 14.51 39.04 -27.42
C GLY A 618 15.88 38.42 -27.17
N PRO A 619 15.96 37.10 -26.88
CA PRO A 619 17.23 36.43 -26.66
C PRO A 619 18.15 36.70 -27.86
N ASP A 620 19.37 37.17 -27.58
CA ASP A 620 20.42 37.36 -28.59
C ASP A 620 20.56 36.07 -29.39
N LEU A 621 20.11 36.09 -30.65
CA LEU A 621 20.37 35.01 -31.57
C LEU A 621 21.89 34.90 -31.72
N PRO A 622 22.49 33.70 -31.65
CA PRO A 622 23.92 33.55 -31.87
C PRO A 622 24.28 34.08 -33.26
N ASP A 623 25.29 34.96 -33.29
CA ASP A 623 25.85 35.60 -34.48
C ASP A 623 26.12 34.54 -35.57
N PRO A 624 25.60 34.68 -36.80
CA PRO A 624 25.87 33.74 -37.87
C PRO A 624 27.35 33.87 -38.28
N ARG A 625 28.20 33.02 -37.73
CA ARG A 625 29.58 32.81 -38.17
C ARG A 625 29.84 31.34 -38.46
#